data_AF-A0A848L7Z6-F1
#
_entry.id   AF-A0A848L7Z6-F1
#
_cell.length_a   1.000
_cell.length_b   1.000
_cell.length_c   1.000
_cell.angle_alpha   90.00
_cell.angle_beta   90.00
_cell.angle_gamma   90.00
#
_symmetry.space_group_name_H-M   'P 1'
#
loop_
_entity.id
_entity.type
_entity.pdbx_description
1 polymer ?
#
loop_
_entity_poly.entity_id
_entity_poly.type
_entity_poly.pdbx_seq_one_letter_code
_entity_poly.pdbx_strand_id
1 'polypeptide(L)'
;MTSPKDDGRPAPARAALEEALPPSPGLRIGQVVGVDADGEPLVELEGSAVGPLRTRRVTHLDRQALQAAVASRQSAVLLFEEGCPTLPILLGLVHSTGETPLIDAVLEQSFSSVPTQARVDGRQVVIEGREEVILQCGKARLTLKRDGQVLLRGVTIRTEAQELHRIKGGKVKIN
;
A
#
# COMPACT_ATOMS: atom_id res chain seq x y z
N MET A 1 26.74 22.06 -47.79
CA MET A 1 26.16 23.26 -47.14
C MET A 1 24.73 23.34 -47.65
N THR A 2 23.65 23.14 -46.89
CA THR A 2 23.36 23.27 -45.45
C THR A 2 22.07 22.49 -45.16
N SER A 3 22.06 21.72 -44.07
CA SER A 3 20.86 21.04 -43.53
C SER A 3 19.83 22.04 -42.99
N PRO A 4 18.53 21.69 -42.92
CA PRO A 4 17.53 22.52 -42.25
C PRO A 4 17.69 22.39 -40.72
N LYS A 5 17.63 23.53 -40.05
CA LYS A 5 17.75 23.68 -38.60
C LYS A 5 16.37 23.43 -37.99
N ASP A 6 16.27 22.36 -37.20
CA ASP A 6 15.13 22.06 -36.36
C ASP A 6 15.16 23.03 -35.17
N ASP A 7 14.45 24.15 -35.28
CA ASP A 7 14.31 25.15 -34.21
C ASP A 7 13.31 24.60 -33.18
N GLY A 8 13.81 23.71 -32.32
CA GLY A 8 13.14 23.22 -31.12
C GLY A 8 12.90 24.34 -30.12
N ARG A 9 11.86 25.16 -30.36
CA ARG A 9 11.30 26.05 -29.34
C ARG A 9 10.60 25.20 -28.28
N PRO A 10 10.98 25.29 -26.99
CA PRO A 10 10.15 24.72 -25.94
C PRO A 10 8.81 25.45 -25.91
N ALA A 11 7.73 24.70 -25.72
CA ALA A 11 6.37 25.22 -25.64
C ALA A 11 6.28 26.37 -24.61
N PRO A 12 5.57 27.48 -24.91
CA PRO A 12 5.56 28.71 -24.11
C PRO A 12 5.04 28.53 -22.68
N ALA A 13 4.43 27.38 -22.36
CA ALA A 13 4.00 27.03 -21.01
C ALA A 13 5.17 26.63 -20.09
N ARG A 14 6.25 26.03 -20.60
CA ARG A 14 7.36 25.52 -19.75
C ARG A 14 8.22 26.62 -19.15
N ALA A 15 8.52 27.67 -19.92
CA ALA A 15 9.37 28.76 -19.48
C ALA A 15 8.71 29.65 -18.41
N ALA A 16 7.38 29.86 -18.50
CA ALA A 16 6.65 30.66 -17.53
C ALA A 16 6.49 29.97 -16.15
N LEU A 17 6.58 28.63 -16.11
CA LEU A 17 6.59 27.86 -14.86
C LEU A 17 7.95 27.97 -14.14
N GLU A 18 9.05 28.15 -14.87
CA GLU A 18 10.42 28.15 -14.34
C GLU A 18 10.77 29.46 -13.62
N GLU A 19 10.22 30.61 -14.05
CA GLU A 19 10.48 31.91 -13.41
C GLU A 19 9.71 32.15 -12.10
N ALA A 20 8.70 31.33 -11.79
CA ALA A 20 7.77 31.58 -10.67
C ALA A 20 8.12 30.86 -9.36
N LEU A 21 9.15 29.99 -9.32
CA LEU A 21 9.52 29.27 -8.10
C LEU A 21 10.95 29.61 -7.65
N PRO A 22 11.16 30.01 -6.37
CA PRO A 22 12.51 30.17 -5.83
C PRO A 22 13.27 28.82 -5.89
N PRO A 23 14.61 28.83 -5.97
CA PRO A 23 15.41 27.60 -5.98
C PRO A 23 15.12 26.82 -4.70
N SER A 24 14.31 25.78 -4.82
CA SER A 24 13.74 25.10 -3.67
C SER A 24 14.57 23.87 -3.32
N PRO A 25 14.74 23.56 -2.02
CA PRO A 25 15.39 22.34 -1.58
C PRO A 25 14.70 21.14 -2.22
N GLY A 26 15.48 20.12 -2.62
CA GLY A 26 15.01 19.02 -3.48
C GLY A 26 13.76 18.27 -3.01
N LEU A 27 13.31 18.46 -1.76
CA LEU A 27 12.12 17.86 -1.17
C LEU A 27 11.05 18.92 -0.87
N ARG A 28 9.80 18.71 -1.31
CA ARG A 28 8.63 19.52 -0.92
C ARG A 28 7.44 18.67 -0.52
N ILE A 29 6.51 19.27 0.21
CA ILE A 29 5.21 18.67 0.54
C ILE A 29 4.14 19.34 -0.31
N GLY A 30 3.25 18.54 -0.89
CA GLY A 30 2.04 19.01 -1.57
C GLY A 30 0.83 18.17 -1.16
N GLN A 31 -0.36 18.49 -1.66
CA GLN A 31 -1.58 17.74 -1.40
C GLN A 31 -2.01 16.97 -2.64
N VAL A 32 -2.39 15.71 -2.47
CA VAL A 32 -2.99 14.94 -3.57
C VAL A 32 -4.40 15.48 -3.84
N VAL A 33 -4.61 16.00 -5.04
CA VAL A 33 -5.87 16.67 -5.42
C VAL A 33 -6.64 15.95 -6.52
N GLY A 34 -6.00 15.00 -7.20
CA GLY A 34 -6.65 14.23 -8.24
C GLY A 34 -5.80 13.09 -8.79
N VAL A 35 -6.36 12.45 -9.81
CA VAL A 35 -5.71 11.43 -10.62
C VAL A 35 -5.93 11.81 -12.07
N ASP A 36 -4.90 11.73 -12.90
CA ASP A 36 -5.04 11.98 -14.32
C ASP A 36 -5.66 10.78 -15.08
N ALA A 37 -5.81 10.94 -16.40
CA ALA A 37 -6.39 9.90 -17.26
C ALA A 37 -5.56 8.61 -17.32
N ASP A 38 -4.25 8.69 -17.04
CA ASP A 38 -3.32 7.57 -17.06
C ASP A 38 -3.23 6.88 -15.68
N GLY A 39 -3.93 7.40 -14.66
CA GLY A 39 -3.92 6.86 -13.31
C GLY A 39 -2.80 7.41 -12.42
N GLU A 40 -2.11 8.47 -12.83
CA GLU A 40 -1.02 9.07 -12.06
C GLU A 40 -1.54 10.19 -11.13
N PRO A 41 -0.96 10.34 -9.93
CA PRO A 41 -1.37 11.35 -8.96
C PRO A 41 -1.12 12.78 -9.44
N LEU A 42 -2.13 13.63 -9.26
CA LEU A 42 -2.02 15.07 -9.37
C LEU A 42 -1.81 15.66 -7.98
N VAL A 43 -0.71 16.38 -7.79
CA VAL A 43 -0.34 16.98 -6.51
C VAL A 43 -0.26 18.49 -6.63
N GLU A 44 -0.99 19.20 -5.77
CA GLU A 44 -0.96 20.65 -5.67
C GLU A 44 0.03 21.08 -4.59
N LEU A 45 0.94 21.98 -4.92
CA LEU A 45 1.92 22.51 -3.98
C LEU A 45 1.35 23.76 -3.31
N GLU A 46 1.41 23.81 -1.99
CA GLU A 46 0.99 25.00 -1.24
C GLU A 46 1.85 26.21 -1.63
N GLY A 47 1.20 27.33 -1.96
CA GLY A 47 1.85 28.56 -2.42
C GLY A 47 2.35 28.54 -3.87
N SER A 48 2.00 27.52 -4.66
CA SER A 48 2.33 27.47 -6.10
C SER A 48 1.29 28.22 -6.93
N ALA A 49 1.74 29.16 -7.78
CA ALA A 49 0.90 29.77 -8.81
C ALA A 49 0.60 28.81 -9.98
N VAL A 50 1.35 27.71 -10.04
CA VAL A 50 1.17 26.63 -10.99
C VAL A 50 0.17 25.65 -10.40
N GLY A 51 -0.89 25.33 -11.16
CA GLY A 51 -1.91 24.36 -10.79
C GLY A 51 -1.38 22.94 -10.56
N PRO A 52 -2.26 21.95 -10.39
CA PRO A 52 -1.89 20.59 -9.99
C PRO A 52 -0.81 19.99 -10.89
N LEU A 53 0.27 19.51 -10.28
CA LEU A 53 1.38 18.90 -11.01
C LEU A 53 1.12 17.41 -11.19
N ARG A 54 1.36 16.92 -12.39
CA ARG A 54 1.43 15.49 -12.68
C ARG A 54 2.70 14.93 -12.07
N THR A 55 2.57 13.92 -11.21
CA THR A 55 3.70 13.32 -10.49
C THR A 55 3.95 11.88 -10.93
N ARG A 56 5.22 11.49 -11.11
CA ARG A 56 5.60 10.08 -11.25
C ARG A 56 5.82 9.48 -9.87
N ARG A 57 5.50 8.21 -9.65
CA ARG A 57 5.61 7.55 -8.34
C ARG A 57 6.75 6.53 -8.27
N VAL A 58 7.44 6.48 -7.14
CA VAL A 58 8.44 5.43 -6.83
C VAL A 58 7.80 4.25 -6.08
N THR A 59 6.71 4.52 -5.35
CA THR A 59 5.98 3.53 -4.57
C THR A 59 4.71 3.09 -5.30
N HIS A 60 4.34 1.82 -5.11
CA HIS A 60 3.09 1.30 -5.65
C HIS A 60 1.92 1.81 -4.79
N LEU A 61 1.06 2.64 -5.38
CA LEU A 61 -0.22 3.06 -4.80
C LEU A 61 -1.34 2.45 -5.66
N ASP A 62 -2.17 1.60 -5.07
CA ASP A 62 -3.32 1.09 -5.80
C ASP A 62 -4.39 2.19 -5.99
N ARG A 63 -5.38 1.89 -6.83
CA ARG A 63 -6.45 2.84 -7.17
C ARG A 63 -7.25 3.29 -5.94
N GLN A 64 -7.47 2.40 -4.99
CA GLN A 64 -8.27 2.70 -3.80
C GLN A 64 -7.51 3.63 -2.85
N ALA A 65 -6.23 3.35 -2.61
CA ALA A 65 -5.34 4.21 -1.83
C ALA A 65 -5.23 5.60 -2.44
N LEU A 66 -5.13 5.69 -3.78
CA LEU A 66 -5.06 6.96 -4.47
C LEU A 66 -6.39 7.75 -4.39
N GLN A 67 -7.53 7.08 -4.53
CA GLN A 67 -8.84 7.71 -4.32
C GLN A 67 -9.02 8.23 -2.89
N ALA A 68 -8.57 7.47 -1.89
CA ALA A 68 -8.59 7.90 -0.49
C ALA A 68 -7.69 9.13 -0.25
N ALA A 69 -6.50 9.15 -0.86
CA ALA A 69 -5.58 10.27 -0.79
C ALA A 69 -6.18 11.55 -1.41
N VAL A 70 -6.87 11.43 -2.55
CA VAL A 70 -7.60 12.56 -3.17
C VAL A 70 -8.74 13.05 -2.27
N ALA A 71 -9.56 12.14 -1.77
CA ALA A 71 -10.74 12.49 -0.96
C ALA A 71 -10.36 13.21 0.34
N SER A 72 -9.22 12.83 0.94
CA SER A 72 -8.71 13.43 2.17
C SER A 72 -7.74 14.60 1.95
N ARG A 73 -7.47 14.96 0.68
CA ARG A 73 -6.39 15.90 0.28
C ARG A 73 -5.08 15.60 1.00
N GLN A 74 -4.74 14.31 1.07
CA GLN A 74 -3.61 13.81 1.85
C GLN A 74 -2.30 14.46 1.40
N SER A 75 -1.48 14.82 2.38
CA SER A 75 -0.14 15.34 2.13
C SER A 75 0.75 14.29 1.47
N ALA A 76 1.48 14.68 0.43
CA ALA A 76 2.41 13.86 -0.32
C ALA A 76 3.81 14.50 -0.30
N VAL A 77 4.83 13.66 -0.22
CA VAL A 77 6.22 14.06 -0.26
C VAL A 77 6.73 13.94 -1.70
N LEU A 78 7.19 15.07 -2.25
CA LEU A 78 7.69 15.21 -3.60
C LEU A 78 9.19 15.49 -3.62
N LEU A 79 9.90 14.79 -4.50
CA LEU A 79 11.26 15.10 -4.91
C LEU A 79 11.24 15.69 -6.32
N PHE A 80 12.05 16.70 -6.58
CA PHE A 80 12.18 17.28 -7.92
C PHE A 80 13.47 16.81 -8.57
N GLU A 81 13.35 16.14 -9.72
CA GLU A 81 14.50 15.63 -10.47
C GLU A 81 15.40 16.81 -10.90
N GLU A 82 16.67 16.77 -10.49
CA GLU A 82 17.66 17.84 -10.74
C GLU A 82 17.22 19.24 -10.22
N GLY A 83 16.29 19.28 -9.24
CA GLY A 83 15.69 20.53 -8.77
C GLY A 83 14.72 21.18 -9.78
N CYS A 84 14.37 20.48 -10.86
CA CYS A 84 13.45 20.99 -11.87
C CYS A 84 12.00 20.92 -11.37
N PRO A 85 11.29 22.05 -11.21
CA PRO A 85 9.93 22.09 -10.65
C PRO A 85 8.88 21.40 -11.55
N THR A 86 9.21 21.18 -12.82
CA THR A 86 8.31 20.52 -13.79
C THR A 86 8.39 19.00 -13.78
N LEU A 87 9.34 18.41 -13.02
CA LEU A 87 9.57 16.97 -12.95
C LEU A 87 9.46 16.42 -11.51
N PRO A 88 8.26 16.49 -10.89
CA PRO A 88 8.06 15.95 -9.55
C PRO A 88 7.94 14.42 -9.55
N ILE A 89 8.57 13.83 -8.53
CA ILE A 89 8.54 12.42 -8.19
C ILE A 89 7.90 12.27 -6.80
N LEU A 90 6.77 11.58 -6.73
CA LEU A 90 6.11 11.20 -5.49
C LEU A 90 6.90 10.06 -4.82
N LEU A 91 7.46 10.36 -3.66
CA LEU A 91 8.17 9.39 -2.82
C LEU A 91 7.21 8.62 -1.91
N GLY A 92 6.21 9.30 -1.34
CA GLY A 92 5.20 8.67 -0.50
C GLY A 92 4.13 9.64 0.01
N LEU A 93 3.11 9.09 0.66
CA LEU A 93 2.03 9.84 1.30
C LEU A 93 2.35 9.99 2.80
N VAL A 94 2.16 11.20 3.33
CA VAL A 94 2.28 11.50 4.76
C VAL A 94 1.02 10.98 5.43
N HIS A 95 1.19 10.12 6.43
CA HIS A 95 0.09 9.67 7.27
C HIS A 95 -0.16 10.75 8.32
N SER A 96 -1.31 11.43 8.22
CA SER A 96 -1.78 12.27 9.31
C SER A 96 -2.33 11.33 10.38
N THR A 97 -1.58 11.11 11.45
CA THR A 97 -2.18 10.60 12.69
C THR A 97 -3.17 11.67 13.13
N GLY A 98 -4.48 11.39 13.06
CA GLY A 98 -5.51 12.30 13.54
C GLY A 98 -5.30 12.64 15.02
N GLU A 99 -6.03 13.65 15.51
CA GLU A 99 -6.02 14.07 16.93
C GLU A 99 -6.48 12.96 17.91
N THR A 100 -6.96 11.82 17.38
CA THR A 100 -7.39 10.64 18.13
C THR A 100 -6.79 9.34 17.56
N PRO A 101 -5.47 9.12 17.71
CA PRO A 101 -4.76 8.00 17.09
C PRO A 101 -5.28 6.62 17.54
N LEU A 102 -5.95 6.53 18.69
CA LEU A 102 -6.56 5.28 19.18
C LEU A 102 -7.89 4.94 18.48
N ILE A 103 -8.67 5.93 18.07
CA ILE A 103 -9.96 5.71 17.39
C ILE A 103 -9.70 5.39 15.92
N ASP A 104 -8.76 6.09 15.30
CA ASP A 104 -8.33 5.82 13.92
C ASP A 104 -7.65 4.46 13.81
N ALA A 105 -6.80 4.04 14.76
CA ALA A 105 -6.21 2.71 14.75
C ALA A 105 -7.26 1.58 14.85
N VAL A 106 -8.38 1.79 15.54
CA VAL A 106 -9.48 0.82 15.67
C VAL A 106 -10.41 0.86 14.44
N LEU A 107 -10.61 2.02 13.81
CA LEU A 107 -11.39 2.17 12.59
C LEU A 107 -10.61 1.70 11.34
N GLU A 108 -9.31 1.95 11.26
CA GLU A 108 -8.41 1.43 10.22
C GLU A 108 -8.29 -0.10 10.31
N GLN A 109 -8.31 -0.68 11.51
CA GLN A 109 -8.45 -2.13 11.70
C GLN A 109 -9.76 -2.69 11.16
N SER A 110 -10.77 -1.85 10.95
CA SER A 110 -12.11 -2.30 10.54
C SER A 110 -12.32 -2.31 9.02
N PHE A 111 -11.56 -1.54 8.23
CA PHE A 111 -11.74 -1.52 6.76
C PHE A 111 -10.47 -1.27 5.91
N SER A 112 -9.27 -1.31 6.49
CA SER A 112 -8.04 -1.29 5.70
C SER A 112 -7.77 -2.66 5.09
N SER A 113 -7.65 -2.68 3.76
CA SER A 113 -7.30 -3.80 2.89
C SER A 113 -6.61 -4.98 3.60
N VAL A 114 -7.40 -5.88 4.17
CA VAL A 114 -6.89 -7.19 4.55
C VAL A 114 -6.55 -7.85 3.23
N PRO A 115 -5.29 -8.25 2.96
CA PRO A 115 -4.98 -9.02 1.76
C PRO A 115 -5.94 -10.22 1.74
N THR A 116 -6.89 -10.20 0.81
CA THR A 116 -7.98 -11.19 0.75
C THR A 116 -7.43 -12.58 0.39
N GLN A 117 -6.16 -12.65 0.01
CA GLN A 117 -5.44 -13.85 -0.37
C GLN A 117 -4.00 -13.79 0.14
N ALA A 118 -3.62 -14.77 0.96
CA ALA A 118 -2.23 -15.09 1.22
C ALA A 118 -1.75 -16.05 0.12
N ARG A 119 -0.92 -15.58 -0.81
CA ARG A 119 -0.23 -16.44 -1.78
C ARG A 119 1.17 -16.73 -1.29
N VAL A 120 1.49 -18.01 -1.18
CA VAL A 120 2.82 -18.49 -0.84
C VAL A 120 3.44 -19.05 -2.11
N ASP A 121 4.64 -18.58 -2.42
CA ASP A 121 5.53 -18.87 -3.54
C ASP A 121 6.12 -20.30 -3.57
N GLY A 122 5.69 -21.20 -2.67
CA GLY A 122 5.61 -22.62 -3.00
C GLY A 122 6.81 -23.50 -2.68
N ARG A 123 7.68 -23.16 -1.72
CA ARG A 123 8.63 -24.14 -1.15
C ARG A 123 8.37 -24.50 0.31
N GLN A 124 8.27 -23.52 1.21
CA GLN A 124 7.97 -23.78 2.62
C GLN A 124 7.45 -22.51 3.30
N VAL A 125 6.39 -22.64 4.12
CA VAL A 125 5.95 -21.60 5.07
C VAL A 125 6.21 -22.11 6.46
N VAL A 126 6.81 -21.27 7.30
CA VAL A 126 7.00 -21.58 8.72
C VAL A 126 6.26 -20.53 9.54
N ILE A 127 5.32 -20.98 10.37
CA ILE A 127 4.58 -20.15 11.34
C ILE A 127 4.97 -20.62 12.74
N GLU A 128 5.71 -19.78 13.48
CA GLU A 128 6.19 -20.12 14.82
C GLU A 128 5.49 -19.27 15.88
N GLY A 129 5.04 -19.93 16.95
CA GLY A 129 4.50 -19.30 18.15
C GLY A 129 5.23 -19.80 19.38
N ARG A 130 5.64 -18.89 20.29
CA ARG A 130 6.32 -19.27 21.53
C ARG A 130 5.42 -20.00 22.51
N GLU A 131 4.13 -19.67 22.49
CA GLU A 131 3.12 -20.23 23.41
C GLU A 131 2.04 -20.98 22.65
N GLU A 132 1.46 -20.35 21.62
CA GLU A 132 0.44 -20.94 20.77
C GLU A 132 0.45 -20.39 19.35
N VAL A 133 -0.09 -21.17 18.41
CA VAL A 133 -0.42 -20.77 17.05
C VAL A 133 -1.88 -21.12 16.80
N ILE A 134 -2.69 -20.13 16.41
CA ILE A 134 -4.14 -20.28 16.19
C ILE A 134 -4.50 -19.90 14.75
N LEU A 135 -5.13 -20.82 14.02
CA LEU A 135 -5.79 -20.54 12.75
C LEU A 135 -7.31 -20.59 12.97
N GLN A 136 -8.01 -19.47 12.77
CA GLN A 136 -9.44 -19.33 13.08
C GLN A 136 -10.25 -18.82 11.89
N CYS A 137 -11.40 -19.43 11.66
CA CYS A 137 -12.42 -18.97 10.73
C CYS A 137 -13.80 -19.11 11.38
N GLY A 138 -14.35 -18.01 11.89
CA GLY A 138 -15.62 -18.02 12.64
C GLY A 138 -15.59 -18.98 13.83
N LYS A 139 -16.47 -20.00 13.79
CA LYS A 139 -16.59 -21.05 14.83
C LYS A 139 -15.55 -22.17 14.71
N ALA A 140 -14.79 -22.22 13.62
CA ALA A 140 -13.75 -23.22 13.40
C ALA A 140 -12.38 -22.69 13.87
N ARG A 141 -11.61 -23.53 14.55
CA ARG A 141 -10.27 -23.19 15.06
C ARG A 141 -9.36 -24.41 15.07
N LEU A 142 -8.14 -24.24 14.55
CA LEU A 142 -6.99 -25.12 14.76
C LEU A 142 -6.01 -24.40 15.69
N THR A 143 -5.63 -25.05 16.79
CA THR A 143 -4.69 -24.49 17.78
C THR A 143 -3.54 -25.46 18.01
N LEU A 144 -2.31 -24.97 17.87
CA LEU A 144 -1.08 -25.64 18.29
C LEU A 144 -0.57 -24.97 19.55
N LYS A 145 -0.24 -25.74 20.58
CA LYS A 145 0.29 -25.25 21.85
C LYS A 145 1.74 -25.65 22.05
N ARG A 146 2.46 -24.87 22.88
CA ARG A 146 3.85 -25.14 23.29
C ARG A 146 4.06 -26.53 23.92
N ASP A 147 3.04 -27.08 24.58
CA ASP A 147 3.10 -28.42 25.19
C ASP A 147 2.90 -29.57 24.18
N GLY A 148 2.78 -29.25 22.88
CA GLY A 148 2.60 -30.22 21.80
C GLY A 148 1.14 -30.60 21.54
N GLN A 149 0.17 -30.02 22.25
CA GLN A 149 -1.24 -30.26 21.97
C GLN A 149 -1.67 -29.62 20.65
N VAL A 150 -2.39 -30.40 19.84
CA VAL A 150 -3.08 -29.93 18.63
C VAL A 150 -4.58 -30.08 18.83
N LEU A 151 -5.30 -28.96 18.82
CA LEU A 151 -6.74 -28.92 19.06
C LEU A 151 -7.48 -28.46 17.80
N LEU A 152 -8.37 -29.33 17.31
CA LEU A 152 -9.28 -29.02 16.21
C LEU A 152 -10.71 -28.84 16.75
N ARG A 153 -11.28 -27.66 16.56
CA ARG A 153 -12.66 -27.32 16.96
C ARG A 153 -13.45 -26.81 15.76
N GLY A 154 -14.71 -27.23 15.68
CA GLY A 154 -15.67 -26.77 14.69
C GLY A 154 -17.04 -27.35 14.96
N VAL A 155 -18.07 -26.85 14.25
CA VAL A 155 -19.43 -27.41 14.33
C VAL A 155 -19.48 -28.81 13.73
N THR A 156 -18.79 -29.01 12.61
CA THR A 156 -18.62 -30.30 11.94
C THR A 156 -17.17 -30.41 11.48
N ILE A 157 -16.54 -31.56 11.72
CA ILE A 157 -15.19 -31.86 11.23
C ILE A 157 -15.32 -32.96 10.18
N ARG A 158 -14.87 -32.70 8.95
CA ARG A 158 -14.74 -33.70 7.89
C ARG A 158 -13.26 -33.94 7.64
N THR A 159 -12.83 -35.19 7.78
CA THR A 159 -11.48 -35.61 7.45
C THR A 159 -11.58 -36.65 6.34
N GLU A 160 -10.92 -36.39 5.22
CA GLU A 160 -10.92 -37.24 4.04
C GLU A 160 -9.49 -37.49 3.60
N ALA A 161 -9.20 -38.73 3.19
CA ALA A 161 -7.92 -39.11 2.61
C ALA A 161 -8.19 -39.94 1.37
N GLN A 162 -7.47 -39.67 0.27
CA GLN A 162 -7.63 -40.39 -0.99
C GLN A 162 -7.05 -41.82 -0.95
N GLU A 163 -6.06 -42.05 -0.09
CA GLU A 163 -5.43 -43.36 0.06
C GLU A 163 -5.62 -43.88 1.49
N LEU A 164 -4.73 -43.53 2.42
CA LEU A 164 -4.73 -44.07 3.77
C LEU A 164 -4.85 -42.96 4.81
N HIS A 165 -5.93 -42.99 5.59
CA HIS A 165 -6.04 -42.18 6.81
C HIS A 165 -5.56 -43.00 8.02
N ARG A 166 -4.33 -42.76 8.47
CA ARG A 166 -3.73 -43.52 9.58
C ARG A 166 -3.77 -42.73 10.89
N ILE A 167 -4.55 -43.20 11.84
CA ILE A 167 -4.60 -42.68 13.21
C ILE A 167 -3.77 -43.59 14.12
N LYS A 168 -2.81 -43.03 14.85
CA LYS A 168 -1.99 -43.75 15.83
C LYS A 168 -2.01 -43.00 17.16
N GLY A 169 -2.14 -43.74 18.25
CA GLY A 169 -2.02 -43.20 19.61
C GLY A 169 -2.09 -44.34 20.62
N GLY A 170 -1.47 -44.15 21.80
CA GLY A 170 -1.57 -45.14 22.89
C GLY A 170 -3.02 -45.35 23.36
N LYS A 171 -3.91 -44.40 23.09
CA LYS A 171 -5.36 -44.51 23.30
C LYS A 171 -6.10 -43.65 22.28
N VAL A 172 -7.08 -44.24 21.60
CA VAL A 172 -8.02 -43.53 20.71
C VAL A 172 -9.41 -43.69 21.32
N LYS A 173 -10.08 -42.56 21.59
CA LYS A 173 -11.46 -42.53 22.07
C LYS A 173 -12.33 -41.99 20.94
N ILE A 174 -13.31 -42.78 20.53
CA ILE A 174 -14.34 -42.40 19.56
C ILE A 174 -15.66 -42.57 20.29
N ASN A 175 -16.43 -41.49 20.35
CA ASN A 175 -17.75 -41.43 20.97
C ASN A 175 -18.76 -40.96 19.92
#